data_AF-A0A9E2L657-F1
#
_entry.id   AF-A0A9E2L657-F1
#
_cell.length_a   1.000
_cell.length_b   1.000
_cell.length_c   1.000
_cell.angle_alpha   90.00
_cell.angle_beta   90.00
_cell.angle_gamma   90.00
#
_symmetry.space_group_name_H-M   'P 1'
#
loop_
_entity.id
_entity.type
_entity.pdbx_description
1 polymer ?
#
loop_
_entity_poly.entity_id
_entity_poly.type
_entity_poly.pdbx_seq_one_letter_code
_entity_poly.pdbx_strand_id
1 'polypeptide(L)'
;MKYKKTEKEIIKALVKYEGKTKTIADALTQSNVLERHGVVVVPKGYEFFAFFDKRLYHDWDNIGYLAELLSVIDSLLTSRDILLISQKGPCHVIGKKQAEYIKLNVILVDGKDYIVTEGAYGPNYFNSNKQQAYWPNTFPDNHFKFPVSKLAYSYSISQELKELVKHNFKSEEEIRFSKQQFVSWVAIGVSLLLGILGVIF
;
A
#
# COMPACT_ATOMS: atom_id res chain seq x y z
N MET A 1 18.09 -10.48 -0.04
CA MET A 1 16.81 -10.11 0.62
C MET A 1 15.74 -10.01 -0.46
N LYS A 2 14.64 -10.78 -0.36
CA LYS A 2 13.68 -11.01 -1.47
C LYS A 2 12.87 -9.77 -1.90
N TYR A 3 12.70 -8.79 -1.02
CA TYR A 3 11.88 -7.60 -1.26
C TYR A 3 12.64 -6.28 -0.99
N LYS A 4 12.39 -5.26 -1.80
CA LYS A 4 12.84 -3.87 -1.61
C LYS A 4 12.03 -3.16 -0.53
N LYS A 5 12.47 -1.96 -0.12
CA LYS A 5 11.84 -1.19 0.96
C LYS A 5 10.35 -0.91 0.68
N THR A 6 10.03 -0.44 -0.53
CA THR A 6 8.67 -0.12 -0.97
C THR A 6 7.77 -1.34 -0.98
N GLU A 7 8.24 -2.44 -1.58
CA GLU A 7 7.49 -3.70 -1.64
C GLU A 7 7.15 -4.21 -0.24
N LYS A 8 8.10 -4.16 0.70
CA LYS A 8 7.86 -4.53 2.11
C LYS A 8 6.79 -3.65 2.77
N GLU A 9 6.77 -2.37 2.45
CA GLU A 9 5.78 -1.44 2.97
C GLU A 9 4.37 -1.80 2.48
N ILE A 10 4.22 -2.07 1.19
CA ILE A 10 2.97 -2.52 0.57
C ILE A 10 2.52 -3.85 1.20
N ILE A 11 3.41 -4.83 1.29
CA ILE A 11 3.10 -6.14 1.89
C ILE A 11 2.68 -5.99 3.36
N LYS A 12 3.38 -5.17 4.15
CA LYS A 12 3.02 -4.89 5.55
C LYS A 12 1.64 -4.27 5.67
N ALA A 13 1.30 -3.33 4.77
CA ALA A 13 -0.01 -2.71 4.74
C ALA A 13 -1.10 -3.76 4.49
N LEU A 14 -0.91 -4.62 3.49
CA LEU A 14 -1.85 -5.70 3.19
C LEU A 14 -1.99 -6.66 4.38
N VAL A 15 -0.90 -7.11 4.99
CA VAL A 15 -0.94 -7.98 6.17
C VAL A 15 -1.64 -7.34 7.36
N LYS A 16 -1.36 -6.07 7.64
CA LYS A 16 -1.94 -5.37 8.80
C LYS A 16 -3.45 -5.18 8.68
N TYR A 17 -3.96 -4.93 7.48
CA TYR A 17 -5.35 -4.58 7.23
C TYR A 17 -6.15 -5.70 6.52
N GLU A 18 -5.62 -6.92 6.54
CA GLU A 18 -6.34 -8.11 6.10
C GLU A 18 -7.63 -8.29 6.90
N GLY A 19 -8.71 -8.69 6.23
CA GLY A 19 -9.93 -9.11 6.91
C GLY A 19 -10.95 -9.63 5.91
N LYS A 20 -11.80 -10.59 6.34
CA LYS A 20 -12.83 -11.21 5.49
C LYS A 20 -13.72 -10.19 4.76
N THR A 21 -13.89 -9.00 5.34
CA THR A 21 -14.73 -7.94 4.77
C THR A 21 -13.97 -6.80 4.12
N LYS A 22 -12.64 -6.76 4.23
CA LYS A 22 -11.80 -5.66 3.76
C LYS A 22 -11.19 -6.01 2.41
N THR A 23 -11.32 -5.09 1.47
CA THR A 23 -10.73 -5.21 0.14
C THR A 23 -9.25 -4.83 0.14
N ILE A 24 -8.53 -5.20 -0.91
CA ILE A 24 -7.16 -4.70 -1.13
C ILE A 24 -7.17 -3.16 -1.14
N ALA A 25 -8.14 -2.53 -1.81
CA ALA A 25 -8.31 -1.09 -1.84
C ALA A 25 -8.52 -0.48 -0.43
N ASP A 26 -9.30 -1.13 0.43
CA ASP A 26 -9.49 -0.68 1.82
C ASP A 26 -8.18 -0.70 2.61
N ALA A 27 -7.34 -1.73 2.40
CA ALA A 27 -6.05 -1.87 3.07
C ALA A 27 -5.04 -0.82 2.58
N LEU A 28 -4.99 -0.56 1.28
CA LEU A 28 -4.15 0.49 0.68
C LEU A 28 -4.58 1.88 1.16
N THR A 29 -5.88 2.10 1.30
CA THR A 29 -6.44 3.36 1.82
C THR A 29 -6.11 3.54 3.30
N GLN A 30 -6.36 2.54 4.15
CA GLN A 30 -6.11 2.62 5.59
C GLN A 30 -4.63 2.73 5.97
N SER A 31 -3.73 2.24 5.10
CA SER A 31 -2.29 2.36 5.29
C SER A 31 -1.69 3.70 4.83
N ASN A 32 -2.51 4.55 4.20
CA ASN A 32 -2.10 5.81 3.58
C ASN A 32 -0.89 5.65 2.65
N VAL A 33 -0.69 4.46 2.07
CA VAL A 33 0.54 4.17 1.30
C VAL A 33 0.52 4.91 -0.05
N LEU A 34 -0.66 5.04 -0.65
CA LEU A 34 -0.88 5.81 -1.87
C LEU A 34 -0.87 7.32 -1.61
N GLU A 35 -1.59 7.76 -0.55
CA GLU A 35 -1.68 9.18 -0.17
C GLU A 35 -0.30 9.79 0.13
N ARG A 36 0.59 9.04 0.79
CA ARG A 36 1.97 9.48 1.08
C ARG A 36 2.83 9.72 -0.17
N HIS A 37 2.46 9.11 -1.29
CA HIS A 37 3.12 9.30 -2.59
C HIS A 37 2.27 10.20 -3.52
N GLY A 38 1.30 10.92 -2.95
CA GLY A 38 0.44 11.83 -3.69
C GLY A 38 -0.49 11.13 -4.69
N VAL A 39 -0.73 9.83 -4.55
CA VAL A 39 -1.50 9.03 -5.52
C VAL A 39 -2.92 8.81 -5.02
N VAL A 40 -3.88 9.02 -5.91
CA VAL A 40 -5.30 8.66 -5.72
C VAL A 40 -5.73 7.84 -6.94
N VAL A 41 -6.44 6.73 -6.71
CA VAL A 41 -6.91 5.85 -7.78
C VAL A 41 -8.43 5.78 -7.78
N VAL A 42 -9.04 5.95 -8.95
CA VAL A 42 -10.49 5.83 -9.15
C VAL A 42 -10.77 4.70 -10.15
N PRO A 43 -11.26 3.54 -9.68
CA PRO A 43 -11.65 2.45 -10.55
C PRO A 43 -12.83 2.83 -11.46
N LYS A 44 -12.77 2.44 -12.75
CA LYS A 44 -13.84 2.64 -13.74
C LYS A 44 -13.97 1.40 -14.62
N GLY A 45 -14.86 0.48 -14.26
CA GLY A 45 -15.04 -0.78 -14.98
C GLY A 45 -13.77 -1.64 -14.93
N TYR A 46 -13.14 -1.88 -16.08
CA TYR A 46 -11.86 -2.59 -16.20
C TYR A 46 -10.64 -1.65 -16.19
N GLU A 47 -10.88 -0.35 -16.18
CA GLU A 47 -9.88 0.71 -16.20
C GLU A 47 -9.79 1.40 -14.83
N PHE A 48 -8.84 2.33 -14.71
CA PHE A 48 -8.74 3.20 -13.56
C PHE A 48 -8.15 4.54 -13.98
N PHE A 49 -8.56 5.60 -13.28
CA PHE A 49 -7.87 6.87 -13.31
C PHE A 49 -6.91 6.95 -12.15
N ALA A 50 -5.66 7.30 -12.44
CA ALA A 50 -4.72 7.72 -11.42
C ALA A 50 -4.62 9.24 -11.42
N PHE A 51 -4.71 9.81 -10.23
CA PHE A 51 -4.53 11.22 -9.99
C PHE A 51 -3.31 11.41 -9.10
N PHE A 52 -2.42 12.29 -9.51
CA PHE A 52 -1.21 12.61 -8.76
C PHE A 52 -1.30 14.03 -8.24
N ASP A 53 -0.86 14.24 -7.00
CA ASP A 53 -0.80 15.58 -6.39
C ASP A 53 -0.07 16.51 -7.34
N LYS A 54 -0.69 17.66 -7.66
CA LYS A 54 -0.15 18.62 -8.61
C LYS A 54 1.29 19.04 -8.28
N ARG A 55 1.66 19.06 -7.00
CA ARG A 55 3.03 19.39 -6.54
C ARG A 55 4.04 18.27 -6.81
N LEU A 56 3.56 17.04 -6.92
CA LEU A 56 4.36 15.82 -7.08
C LEU A 56 4.21 15.21 -8.48
N TYR A 57 3.42 15.83 -9.36
CA TYR A 57 3.05 15.25 -10.65
C TYR A 57 4.23 15.01 -11.60
N HIS A 58 5.20 15.94 -11.62
CA HIS A 58 6.37 15.85 -12.50
C HIS A 58 7.44 14.90 -11.97
N ASP A 59 7.23 14.33 -10.79
CA ASP A 59 8.15 13.38 -10.19
C ASP A 59 7.81 11.96 -10.68
N TRP A 60 8.64 11.49 -11.61
CA TRP A 60 8.56 10.15 -12.19
C TRP A 60 8.62 9.04 -11.13
N ASP A 61 9.16 9.31 -9.94
CA ASP A 61 9.22 8.35 -8.85
C ASP A 61 7.80 8.01 -8.35
N ASN A 62 6.84 8.93 -8.40
CA ASN A 62 5.46 8.65 -7.99
C ASN A 62 4.72 7.77 -8.99
N ILE A 63 4.98 7.95 -10.28
CA ILE A 63 4.47 7.07 -11.34
C ILE A 63 5.09 5.67 -11.19
N GLY A 64 6.41 5.62 -10.97
CA GLY A 64 7.14 4.39 -10.68
C GLY A 64 6.61 3.67 -9.43
N TYR A 65 6.22 4.42 -8.41
CA TYR A 65 5.65 3.88 -7.18
C TYR A 65 4.31 3.18 -7.42
N LEU A 66 3.38 3.80 -8.17
CA LEU A 66 2.09 3.15 -8.48
C LEU A 66 2.32 1.89 -9.32
N ALA A 67 3.26 1.92 -10.27
CA ALA A 67 3.67 0.76 -11.04
C ALA A 67 4.23 -0.37 -10.14
N GLU A 68 5.14 -0.05 -9.23
CA GLU A 68 5.73 -1.00 -8.27
C GLU A 68 4.63 -1.60 -7.36
N LEU A 69 3.72 -0.78 -6.86
CA LEU A 69 2.59 -1.22 -6.03
C LEU A 69 1.70 -2.24 -6.75
N LEU A 70 1.29 -1.93 -7.98
CA LEU A 70 0.44 -2.84 -8.76
C LEU A 70 1.20 -4.13 -9.12
N SER A 71 2.49 -4.02 -9.44
CA SER A 71 3.35 -5.19 -9.74
C SER A 71 3.53 -6.11 -8.53
N VAL A 72 3.73 -5.55 -7.33
CA VAL A 72 3.80 -6.32 -6.08
C VAL A 72 2.50 -7.07 -5.84
N ILE A 73 1.36 -6.39 -5.94
CA ILE A 73 0.05 -7.03 -5.74
C ILE A 73 -0.16 -8.15 -6.76
N ASP A 74 0.17 -7.93 -8.03
CA ASP A 74 0.03 -8.97 -9.06
C ASP A 74 0.95 -10.17 -8.82
N SER A 75 2.19 -9.92 -8.38
CA SER A 75 3.14 -10.97 -8.01
C SER A 75 2.61 -11.82 -6.85
N LEU A 76 2.09 -11.19 -5.79
CA LEU A 76 1.52 -11.87 -4.63
C LEU A 76 0.26 -12.68 -4.96
N LEU A 77 -0.54 -12.21 -5.92
CA LEU A 77 -1.69 -12.97 -6.42
C LEU A 77 -1.24 -14.17 -7.26
N THR A 78 -0.23 -13.98 -8.11
CA THR A 78 0.31 -15.04 -8.97
C THR A 78 1.00 -16.14 -8.15
N SER A 79 1.73 -15.77 -7.09
CA SER A 79 2.35 -16.72 -6.17
C SER A 79 1.37 -17.39 -5.20
N ARG A 80 0.10 -16.99 -5.21
CA ARG A 80 -0.94 -17.41 -4.24
C ARG A 80 -0.66 -17.02 -2.80
N ASP A 81 0.24 -16.07 -2.57
CA ASP A 81 0.43 -15.44 -1.26
C ASP A 81 -0.79 -14.60 -0.84
N ILE A 82 -1.50 -14.07 -1.83
CA ILE A 82 -2.82 -13.46 -1.66
C ILE A 82 -3.85 -14.28 -2.44
N LEU A 83 -4.93 -14.64 -1.76
CA LEU A 83 -6.09 -15.28 -2.37
C LEU A 83 -7.27 -14.31 -2.38
N LEU A 84 -7.85 -14.10 -3.56
CA LEU A 84 -9.08 -13.33 -3.71
C LEU A 84 -10.28 -14.17 -3.25
N ILE A 85 -11.13 -13.60 -2.40
CA ILE A 85 -12.25 -14.32 -1.79
C ILE A 85 -13.56 -13.92 -2.48
N SER A 86 -13.94 -12.65 -2.34
CA SER A 86 -15.20 -12.14 -2.88
C SER A 86 -15.06 -10.70 -3.33
N GLN A 87 -15.62 -10.37 -4.49
CA GLN A 87 -15.68 -9.00 -4.98
C GLN A 87 -16.68 -8.21 -4.14
N LYS A 88 -16.25 -7.05 -3.64
CA LYS A 88 -17.08 -6.19 -2.80
C LYS A 88 -17.40 -4.90 -3.52
N GLY A 89 -18.40 -4.96 -4.41
CA GLY A 89 -18.90 -3.79 -5.14
C GLY A 89 -17.79 -3.00 -5.86
N PRO A 90 -18.12 -1.84 -6.44
CA PRO A 90 -17.11 -0.92 -6.92
C PRO A 90 -16.46 -0.19 -5.72
N CYS A 91 -15.13 -0.17 -5.67
CA CYS A 91 -14.41 0.76 -4.80
C CYS A 91 -14.44 2.15 -5.45
N HIS A 92 -14.87 3.19 -4.72
CA HIS A 92 -15.14 4.50 -5.32
C HIS A 92 -13.87 5.34 -5.50
N VAL A 93 -13.04 5.47 -4.46
CA VAL A 93 -11.77 6.20 -4.51
C VAL A 93 -10.78 5.56 -3.55
N ILE A 94 -9.64 5.11 -4.05
CA ILE A 94 -8.57 4.49 -3.27
C ILE A 94 -7.57 5.58 -2.85
N GLY A 95 -7.19 5.56 -1.57
CA GLY A 95 -6.32 6.59 -0.97
C GLY A 95 -7.09 7.75 -0.32
N LYS A 96 -8.42 7.65 -0.21
CA LYS A 96 -9.28 8.64 0.46
C LYS A 96 -10.24 7.95 1.41
N LYS A 97 -10.56 8.59 2.55
CA LYS A 97 -11.27 7.92 3.65
C LYS A 97 -12.74 7.72 3.33
N GLN A 98 -13.36 8.71 2.68
CA GLN A 98 -14.75 8.68 2.29
C GLN A 98 -14.89 9.15 0.85
N ALA A 99 -15.71 8.44 0.09
CA ALA A 99 -16.05 8.83 -1.26
C ALA A 99 -17.47 8.37 -1.58
N GLU A 100 -18.26 9.27 -2.16
CA GLU A 100 -19.63 9.00 -2.58
C GLU A 100 -19.93 9.65 -3.93
N TYR A 101 -20.70 8.95 -4.76
CA TYR A 101 -21.22 9.55 -6.00
C TYR A 101 -22.35 10.52 -5.66
N ILE A 102 -22.17 11.79 -6.00
CA ILE A 102 -23.24 12.81 -5.90
C ILE A 102 -23.95 13.01 -7.23
N LYS A 103 -23.28 12.65 -8.34
CA LYS A 103 -23.83 12.58 -9.71
C LYS A 103 -23.10 11.46 -10.46
N LEU A 104 -23.63 11.03 -11.61
CA LEU A 104 -23.07 9.95 -12.43
C LEU A 104 -21.54 10.08 -12.64
N ASN A 105 -21.06 11.30 -12.88
CA ASN A 105 -19.66 11.60 -13.17
C ASN A 105 -18.97 12.49 -12.13
N VAL A 106 -19.56 12.61 -10.93
CA VAL A 106 -19.01 13.45 -9.86
C VAL A 106 -19.00 12.68 -8.55
N ILE A 107 -17.81 12.51 -8.00
CA ILE A 107 -17.56 11.85 -6.72
C ILE A 107 -17.18 12.92 -5.70
N LEU A 108 -17.93 13.03 -4.59
CA LEU A 108 -17.54 13.82 -3.43
C LEU A 108 -16.55 13.00 -2.59
N VAL A 109 -15.45 13.62 -2.21
CA VAL A 109 -14.35 13.00 -1.48
C VAL A 109 -14.14 13.72 -0.16
N ASP A 110 -14.10 12.94 0.92
CA ASP A 110 -13.91 13.41 2.30
C ASP A 110 -14.83 14.60 2.67
N GLY A 111 -16.04 14.64 2.10
CA GLY A 111 -17.08 15.63 2.34
C GLY A 111 -16.83 17.05 1.79
N LYS A 112 -15.75 17.27 1.03
CA LYS A 112 -15.36 18.64 0.61
C LYS A 112 -14.73 18.74 -0.78
N ASP A 113 -13.95 17.75 -1.17
CA ASP A 113 -13.24 17.74 -2.44
C ASP A 113 -14.08 16.97 -3.46
N TYR A 114 -13.84 17.15 -4.75
CA TYR A 114 -14.62 16.43 -5.75
C TYR A 114 -13.80 16.00 -6.95
N ILE A 115 -14.11 14.80 -7.44
CA ILE A 115 -13.54 14.23 -8.65
C ILE A 115 -14.60 14.25 -9.73
N VAL A 116 -14.27 14.83 -10.87
CA VAL A 116 -15.05 14.74 -12.09
C VAL A 116 -14.43 13.63 -12.94
N THR A 117 -15.18 12.57 -13.25
CA THR A 117 -14.64 11.41 -13.99
C THR A 117 -14.83 11.52 -15.50
N GLU A 118 -15.72 12.39 -15.97
CA GLU A 118 -16.00 12.66 -17.39
C GLU A 118 -16.44 14.11 -17.60
N GLY A 119 -16.12 14.69 -18.76
CA GLY A 119 -16.53 16.04 -19.14
C GLY A 119 -15.64 16.67 -20.21
N ALA A 120 -15.93 17.91 -20.60
CA ALA A 120 -15.22 18.63 -21.67
C ALA A 120 -13.71 18.79 -21.44
N TYR A 121 -13.27 18.71 -20.17
CA TYR A 121 -11.86 18.85 -19.76
C TYR A 121 -11.25 17.53 -19.29
N GLY A 122 -11.94 16.40 -19.49
CA GLY A 122 -11.50 15.09 -19.03
C GLY A 122 -11.57 14.90 -17.50
N PRO A 123 -11.05 13.77 -16.99
CA PRO A 123 -11.08 13.45 -15.57
C PRO A 123 -10.21 14.43 -14.77
N ASN A 124 -10.73 14.99 -13.67
CA ASN A 124 -10.02 15.97 -12.85
C ASN A 124 -10.39 15.86 -11.36
N TYR A 125 -9.43 16.16 -10.49
CA TYR A 125 -9.64 16.25 -9.04
C TYR A 125 -9.51 17.70 -8.59
N PHE A 126 -10.57 18.23 -7.98
CA PHE A 126 -10.63 19.58 -7.44
C PHE A 126 -10.72 19.57 -5.92
N ASN A 127 -10.05 20.54 -5.29
CA ASN A 127 -10.26 20.83 -3.88
C ASN A 127 -11.56 21.63 -3.65
N SER A 128 -11.92 21.83 -2.38
CA SER A 128 -13.04 22.66 -1.96
C SER A 128 -13.06 24.09 -2.53
N ASN A 129 -11.91 24.63 -2.94
CA ASN A 129 -11.78 25.97 -3.54
C ASN A 129 -11.94 25.95 -5.07
N LYS A 130 -12.37 24.82 -5.66
CA LYS A 130 -12.48 24.59 -7.10
C LYS A 130 -11.16 24.69 -7.86
N GLN A 131 -10.04 24.58 -7.16
CA GLN A 131 -8.72 24.52 -7.77
C GLN A 131 -8.36 23.07 -8.03
N GLN A 132 -7.76 22.80 -9.19
CA GLN A 132 -7.27 21.47 -9.52
C GLN A 132 -6.13 21.09 -8.57
N ALA A 133 -6.38 20.12 -7.71
CA ALA A 133 -5.47 19.69 -6.64
C ALA A 133 -4.64 18.47 -7.06
N TYR A 134 -5.24 17.57 -7.85
CA TYR A 134 -4.53 16.45 -8.45
C TYR A 134 -4.74 16.46 -9.96
N TRP A 135 -3.70 16.09 -10.67
CA TRP A 135 -3.69 15.99 -12.12
C TRP A 135 -3.93 14.55 -12.55
N PRO A 136 -4.81 14.33 -13.54
CA PRO A 136 -4.99 13.00 -14.10
C PRO A 136 -3.71 12.56 -14.80
N ASN A 137 -3.41 11.27 -14.72
CA ASN A 137 -2.38 10.66 -15.52
C ASN A 137 -2.99 9.51 -16.32
N THR A 138 -2.75 9.55 -17.62
CA THR A 138 -3.06 8.46 -18.54
C THR A 138 -1.83 7.58 -18.59
N PHE A 139 -1.87 6.43 -17.91
CA PHE A 139 -0.87 5.40 -18.16
C PHE A 139 -0.93 5.04 -19.65
N PRO A 140 0.21 4.78 -20.30
CA PRO A 140 0.15 4.22 -21.64
C PRO A 140 -0.54 2.85 -21.54
N ASP A 141 -1.75 2.76 -22.09
CA ASP A 141 -2.74 1.67 -21.97
C ASP A 141 -2.19 0.25 -22.20
N ASN A 142 -0.97 0.14 -22.75
CA ASN A 142 -0.36 -1.11 -23.18
C ASN A 142 0.69 -1.68 -22.20
N HIS A 143 1.10 -0.94 -21.16
CA HIS A 143 2.23 -1.38 -20.29
C HIS A 143 1.80 -2.01 -18.96
N PHE A 144 0.60 -1.71 -18.46
CA PHE A 144 0.11 -2.24 -17.18
C PHE A 144 -1.15 -3.08 -17.38
N LYS A 145 -0.97 -4.39 -17.59
CA LYS A 145 -2.07 -5.38 -17.68
C LYS A 145 -2.54 -5.84 -16.29
N PHE A 146 -2.62 -4.95 -15.31
CA PHE A 146 -3.20 -5.29 -14.01
C PHE A 146 -4.69 -4.95 -14.03
N PRO A 147 -5.60 -5.94 -13.93
CA PRO A 147 -7.03 -5.65 -13.88
C PRO A 147 -7.36 -5.03 -12.52
N VAL A 148 -7.48 -3.70 -12.48
CA VAL A 148 -7.68 -2.92 -11.23
C VAL A 148 -8.98 -3.30 -10.51
N SER A 149 -9.92 -3.96 -11.19
CA SER A 149 -11.06 -4.63 -10.55
C SER A 149 -10.65 -5.60 -9.43
N LYS A 150 -9.46 -6.21 -9.50
CA LYS A 150 -8.88 -7.04 -8.43
C LYS A 150 -8.74 -6.28 -7.10
N LEU A 151 -8.53 -4.96 -7.12
CA LEU A 151 -8.41 -4.17 -5.89
C LEU A 151 -9.71 -4.13 -5.07
N ALA A 152 -10.86 -4.36 -5.72
CA ALA A 152 -12.17 -4.40 -5.08
C ALA A 152 -12.51 -5.77 -4.44
N TYR A 153 -11.59 -6.73 -4.47
CA TYR A 153 -11.80 -8.02 -3.82
C TYR A 153 -11.35 -7.99 -2.38
N SER A 154 -12.18 -8.58 -1.52
CA SER A 154 -11.71 -9.10 -0.23
C SER A 154 -10.69 -10.20 -0.44
N TYR A 155 -9.76 -10.33 0.50
CA TYR A 155 -8.61 -11.18 0.33
C TYR A 155 -8.19 -11.86 1.64
N SER A 156 -7.49 -12.98 1.50
CA SER A 156 -6.74 -13.62 2.58
C SER A 156 -5.28 -13.74 2.20
N ILE A 157 -4.42 -13.75 3.20
CA ILE A 157 -2.97 -13.85 3.04
C ILE A 157 -2.47 -15.19 3.58
N SER A 158 -1.51 -15.78 2.86
CA SER A 158 -0.81 -17.01 3.27
C SER A 158 -0.16 -16.87 4.65
N GLN A 159 -0.08 -17.97 5.41
CA GLN A 159 0.60 -17.94 6.70
C GLN A 159 2.09 -17.65 6.56
N GLU A 160 2.72 -18.16 5.50
CA GLU A 160 4.11 -17.92 5.16
C GLU A 160 4.40 -16.41 5.00
N LEU A 161 3.55 -15.68 4.28
CA LEU A 161 3.72 -14.23 4.13
C LEU A 161 3.48 -13.46 5.44
N LYS A 162 2.54 -13.93 6.27
CA LYS A 162 2.30 -13.35 7.61
C LYS A 162 3.50 -13.52 8.53
N GLU A 163 4.09 -14.71 8.54
CA GLU A 163 5.30 -15.00 9.31
C GLU A 163 6.49 -14.18 8.81
N LEU A 164 6.64 -14.06 7.49
CA LEU A 164 7.67 -13.23 6.89
C LEU A 164 7.54 -11.77 7.34
N VAL A 165 6.32 -11.21 7.37
CA VAL A 165 6.06 -9.86 7.87
C VAL A 165 6.34 -9.74 9.37
N LYS A 166 5.92 -10.72 10.17
CA LYS A 166 6.16 -10.79 11.62
C LYS A 166 7.65 -10.74 11.94
N HIS A 167 8.47 -11.37 11.10
CA HIS A 167 9.93 -11.37 11.22
C HIS A 167 10.61 -10.24 10.44
N ASN A 168 9.85 -9.24 10.00
CA ASN A 168 10.36 -8.05 9.34
C ASN A 168 11.17 -8.37 8.07
N PHE A 169 10.77 -9.43 7.36
CA PHE A 169 11.40 -9.96 6.15
C PHE A 169 12.83 -10.46 6.35
N LYS A 170 13.20 -10.82 7.57
CA LYS A 170 14.47 -11.46 7.87
C LYS A 170 14.41 -12.96 7.57
N SER A 171 15.53 -13.53 7.11
CA SER A 171 15.66 -14.99 6.96
C SER A 171 15.75 -15.69 8.31
N GLU A 172 15.50 -17.01 8.35
CA GLU A 172 15.70 -17.80 9.57
C GLU A 172 17.14 -17.69 10.12
N GLU A 173 18.13 -17.65 9.22
CA GLU A 173 19.53 -17.48 9.60
C GLU A 173 19.78 -16.10 10.21
N GLU A 174 19.23 -15.03 9.63
CA GLU A 174 19.32 -13.67 10.18
C GLU A 174 18.63 -13.57 11.55
N ILE A 175 17.50 -14.28 11.74
CA ILE A 175 16.81 -14.36 13.03
C ILE A 175 17.66 -15.11 14.05
N ARG A 176 18.21 -16.28 13.68
CA ARG A 176 19.07 -17.10 14.54
C ARG A 176 20.33 -16.33 14.94
N PHE A 177 20.97 -15.67 13.98
CA PHE A 177 22.15 -14.84 14.20
C PHE A 177 21.84 -13.66 15.12
N SER A 178 20.72 -12.95 14.90
CA SER A 178 20.30 -11.84 15.78
C SER A 178 20.02 -12.29 17.21
N LYS A 179 19.41 -13.48 17.42
CA LYS A 179 19.20 -14.06 18.75
C LYS A 179 20.52 -14.42 19.41
N GLN A 180 21.44 -15.05 18.67
CA GLN A 180 22.77 -15.40 19.17
C GLN A 180 23.54 -14.15 19.60
N GLN A 181 23.57 -13.11 18.77
CA GLN A 181 24.21 -11.84 19.14
C GLN A 181 23.62 -11.23 20.40
N PHE A 182 22.29 -11.21 20.54
CA PHE A 182 21.64 -10.70 21.76
C PHE A 182 22.07 -11.48 23.01
N VAL A 183 22.03 -12.82 22.96
CA VAL A 183 22.46 -13.67 24.07
C VAL A 183 23.93 -13.44 24.40
N SER A 184 24.81 -13.34 23.39
CA SER A 184 26.22 -13.02 23.59
C SER A 184 26.43 -11.68 24.29
N TRP A 185 25.71 -10.62 23.87
CA TRP A 185 25.79 -9.32 24.53
C TRP A 185 25.29 -9.34 25.97
N VAL A 186 24.20 -10.06 26.25
CA VAL A 186 23.71 -10.26 27.62
C VAL A 186 24.76 -10.99 28.46
N ALA A 187 25.36 -12.07 27.94
CA ALA A 187 26.40 -12.82 28.63
C ALA A 187 27.65 -11.95 28.92
N ILE A 188 28.08 -11.14 27.94
CA ILE A 188 29.17 -10.17 28.13
C ILE A 188 28.82 -9.19 29.24
N GLY A 189 27.61 -8.60 29.22
CA GLY A 189 27.16 -7.66 30.24
C GLY A 189 27.12 -8.26 31.65
N VAL A 190 26.58 -9.48 31.80
CA VAL A 190 26.55 -10.20 33.08
C VAL A 190 27.96 -10.51 33.58
N SER A 191 28.84 -10.95 32.68
CA SER A 191 30.23 -11.29 33.03
C SER A 191 31.01 -10.06 33.50
N LEU A 192 30.80 -8.91 32.86
CA LEU A 192 31.39 -7.63 33.25
C LEU A 192 30.89 -7.16 34.61
N LEU A 193 29.58 -7.28 34.86
CA LEU A 193 28.98 -6.95 36.16
C LEU A 193 29.53 -7.82 37.29
N LEU A 194 29.62 -9.13 37.08
CA LEU A 194 30.20 -10.07 38.06
C LEU A 194 31.69 -9.78 38.29
N GLY A 195 32.43 -9.47 37.23
CA GLY A 195 33.84 -9.07 37.33
C GLY A 195 34.04 -7.80 38.16
N ILE A 196 33.22 -6.78 37.94
CA ILE A 196 33.25 -5.54 38.73
C ILE A 196 32.87 -5.82 40.20
N LEU A 197 31.80 -6.58 40.43
CA LEU A 197 31.37 -6.95 41.78
C LEU A 197 32.46 -7.71 42.54
N GLY A 198 33.14 -8.67 41.91
CA GLY A 198 34.22 -9.42 42.53
C GLY A 198 35.53 -8.64 42.75
N VAL A 199 35.65 -7.43 42.20
CA VAL A 199 36.76 -6.50 42.52
C VAL A 199 36.38 -5.58 43.68
N ILE A 200 35.08 -5.27 43.83
CA ILE A 200 34.57 -4.36 44.86
C ILE A 200 34.35 -5.06 46.21
N PHE A 201 33.90 -6.32 46.18
CA PHE A 201 33.63 -7.16 47.35
C PHE A 201 34.74 -8.19 47.55
#